data_AF-A0A672SG63-F1
#
_entry.id   AF-A0A672SG63-F1
#
_cell.length_a   1.000
_cell.length_b   1.000
_cell.length_c   1.000
_cell.angle_alpha   90.00
_cell.angle_beta   90.00
_cell.angle_gamma   90.00
#
_symmetry.space_group_name_H-M   'P 1'
#
loop_
_entity.id
_entity.type
_entity.pdbx_description
1 polymer ?
#
loop_
_entity_poly.entity_id
_entity_poly.type
_entity_poly.pdbx_seq_one_letter_code
_entity_poly.pdbx_strand_id
1 'polypeptide(L)' 'MKLSMLEVHKKIQKRDKSAKMSTNQKASFLSRIQTVSGKRLCSDPNSGWTKRAMRKVDEAKMNNFHSTEM' A
#
# COMPACT_ATOMS: atom_id res chain seq x y z
N MET A 1 6.29 40.68 -10.25
CA MET A 1 5.69 40.67 -8.90
C MET A 1 6.51 39.73 -8.02
N LYS A 2 7.19 40.25 -6.98
CA LYS A 2 7.90 39.43 -5.99
C LYS A 2 6.89 39.01 -4.93
N LEU A 3 6.66 37.71 -4.79
CA LEU A 3 5.84 37.16 -3.71
C LEU A 3 6.55 37.40 -2.37
N SER A 4 5.79 37.83 -1.37
CA SER A 4 6.33 37.99 -0.02
C SER A 4 6.82 36.64 0.52
N MET A 5 7.85 36.65 1.35
CA MET A 5 8.35 35.42 2.02
C MET A 5 7.23 34.70 2.80
N LEU A 6 6.28 35.46 3.34
CA LEU A 6 5.08 34.96 4.02
C LEU A 6 4.15 34.20 3.07
N GLU A 7 3.94 34.69 1.84
CA GLU A 7 3.16 33.99 0.80
C GLU A 7 3.80 32.66 0.43
N VAL A 8 5.13 32.66 0.27
CA VAL A 8 5.89 31.46 -0.09
C VAL A 8 5.76 30.41 1.01
N HIS A 9 5.94 30.79 2.27
CA HIS A 9 5.79 29.87 3.42
C HIS A 9 4.37 29.31 3.54
N LYS A 10 3.32 30.14 3.37
CA LYS A 10 1.93 29.66 3.37
C LYS A 10 1.69 28.66 2.23
N LYS A 11 2.25 28.90 1.05
CA LYS A 11 2.09 28.02 -0.12
C LYS A 11 2.81 26.69 0.06
N ILE A 12 4.00 26.69 0.65
CA ILE A 12 4.76 25.48 1.01
C ILE A 12 3.97 24.66 2.06
N GLN A 13 3.54 25.30 3.15
CA GLN A 13 2.76 24.60 4.18
C GLN A 13 1.44 24.00 3.64
N LYS A 14 0.75 24.71 2.73
CA LYS A 14 -0.46 24.18 2.10
C LYS A 14 -0.18 22.95 1.24
N ARG A 15 0.94 22.92 0.50
CA ARG A 15 1.38 21.76 -0.29
C ARG A 15 1.73 20.57 0.61
N ASP A 16 2.48 20.80 1.69
CA ASP A 16 2.84 19.72 2.63
C ASP A 16 1.62 19.11 3.31
N LYS A 17 0.63 19.94 3.71
CA LYS A 17 -0.63 19.47 4.28
C LYS A 17 -1.46 18.67 3.26
N SER A 18 -1.51 19.12 2.01
CA SER A 18 -2.20 18.42 0.93
C SER A 18 -1.56 17.06 0.60
N ALA A 19 -0.22 16.99 0.56
CA ALA A 19 0.50 15.74 0.36
C ALA A 19 0.27 14.73 1.51
N LYS A 20 0.21 15.21 2.76
CA LYS A 20 -0.03 14.37 3.96
C LYS A 20 -1.48 13.86 4.07
N MET A 21 -2.46 14.61 3.56
CA MET A 21 -3.86 14.16 3.52
C MET A 21 -4.10 13.08 2.45
N SER A 22 -3.34 13.09 1.35
CA SER A 22 -3.48 12.11 0.27
C SER A 22 -3.05 10.68 0.67
N THR A 23 -2.12 10.55 1.62
CA THR A 23 -1.58 9.25 2.03
C THR A 23 -2.41 8.52 3.08
N ASN A 24 -3.18 9.23 3.91
CA ASN A 24 -3.95 8.58 4.99
C ASN A 24 -5.27 7.94 4.50
N GLN A 25 -5.91 8.49 3.47
CA GLN A 25 -7.17 7.95 2.94
C GLN A 25 -6.99 6.81 1.92
N LYS A 26 -5.77 6.64 1.36
CA LYS A 26 -5.44 5.57 0.41
C LYS A 26 -4.88 4.30 1.06
N ALA A 27 -4.50 4.35 2.34
CA ALA A 27 -3.88 3.22 3.03
C ALA A 27 -4.84 2.04 3.29
N SER A 28 -6.16 2.29 3.35
CA SER A 28 -7.17 1.26 3.66
C SER A 28 -7.42 0.25 2.55
N PHE A 29 -6.93 0.48 1.33
CA PHE A 29 -7.15 -0.41 0.19
C PHE A 29 -5.91 -1.16 -0.27
N LEU A 30 -4.80 -1.14 0.47
CA LEU A 30 -3.58 -1.82 0.04
C LEU A 30 -3.52 -3.25 0.58
N SER A 31 -3.22 -4.21 -0.29
CA SER A 31 -2.85 -5.56 0.12
C SER A 31 -1.51 -5.54 0.83
N ARG A 32 -1.47 -6.13 2.02
CA ARG A 32 -0.24 -6.32 2.77
C ARG A 32 0.31 -7.72 2.50
N ILE A 33 1.50 -7.79 1.90
CA ILE A 33 2.18 -9.03 1.56
C ILE A 33 3.41 -9.15 2.47
N GLN A 34 3.60 -10.31 3.09
CA GLN A 34 4.82 -10.62 3.84
C GLN A 34 5.67 -11.61 3.06
N THR A 35 6.95 -11.31 2.89
CA THR A 35 7.91 -12.24 2.28
C THR A 35 8.33 -13.32 3.26
N VAL A 36 8.89 -14.42 2.76
CA VAL A 36 9.52 -15.47 3.60
C VAL A 36 10.63 -14.92 4.50
N SER A 37 11.32 -13.85 4.06
CA SER A 37 12.32 -13.12 4.83
C SER A 37 11.73 -12.13 5.85
N GLY A 38 10.41 -12.12 6.04
CA GLY A 38 9.72 -11.28 7.02
C GLY A 38 9.47 -9.83 6.59
N LYS A 39 9.89 -9.41 5.39
CA LYS A 39 9.67 -8.05 4.89
C LYS A 39 8.20 -7.84 4.56
N ARG A 40 7.66 -6.66 4.90
CA ARG A 40 6.27 -6.28 4.65
C ARG A 40 6.20 -5.31 3.48
N LEU A 41 5.40 -5.67 2.48
CA LEU A 41 5.15 -4.89 1.28
C LEU A 41 3.68 -4.47 1.27
N CYS A 42 3.41 -3.22 0.87
CA CYS A 42 2.07 -2.75 0.58
C CYS A 42 1.94 -2.61 -0.93
N SER A 43 0.93 -3.25 -1.52
CA SER A 43 0.70 -3.23 -2.96
C SER A 43 -0.79 -2.99 -3.24
N ASP A 44 -1.10 -2.47 -4.42
CA ASP A 44 -2.50 -2.33 -4.85
C ASP A 44 -3.10 -3.73 -5.09
N PRO A 45 -4.20 -4.11 -4.42
CA PRO A 45 -4.92 -5.38 -4.62
C PRO A 45 -5.37 -5.57 -6.06
N ASN A 46 -5.64 -4.48 -6.78
CA ASN A 46 -6.17 -4.53 -8.12
C ASN A 46 -5.09 -4.71 -9.20
N SER A 47 -3.81 -4.55 -8.83
CA SER A 47 -2.71 -4.76 -9.76
C SER A 47 -2.59 -6.22 -10.19
N GLY A 48 -2.16 -6.43 -11.45
CA GLY A 48 -2.02 -7.78 -12.01
C GLY A 48 -0.98 -8.64 -11.28
N TRP A 49 0.03 -8.03 -10.65
CA TRP A 49 1.01 -8.74 -9.80
C TRP A 49 0.36 -9.21 -8.50
N THR A 50 -0.31 -8.31 -7.77
CA THR A 50 -0.90 -8.64 -6.46
C THR A 50 -1.96 -9.74 -6.58
N LYS A 51 -2.81 -9.70 -7.62
CA LYS A 51 -3.78 -10.77 -7.89
C LYS A 51 -3.12 -12.14 -8.06
N ARG A 52 -2.01 -12.21 -8.81
CA ARG A 52 -1.25 -13.47 -9.00
C ARG A 52 -0.60 -13.94 -7.69
N ALA A 53 -0.04 -13.01 -6.91
CA ALA A 53 0.59 -13.33 -5.63
C ALA A 53 -0.45 -13.86 -4.62
N MET A 54 -1.61 -13.21 -4.50
CA MET A 54 -2.71 -13.66 -3.64
C MET A 54 -3.18 -15.07 -4.04
N ARG A 55 -3.44 -15.30 -5.33
CA ARG A 55 -3.89 -16.61 -5.83
C ARG A 55 -2.93 -17.74 -5.48
N LYS A 56 -1.62 -17.55 -5.63
CA LYS A 56 -0.61 -18.57 -5.26
C LYS A 56 -0.65 -18.91 -3.77
N VAL A 57 -0.88 -17.91 -2.91
CA VAL A 57 -0.98 -18.12 -1.46
C VAL A 57 -2.27 -18.86 -1.11
N ASP A 58 -3.39 -18.51 -1.75
CA ASP A 58 -4.67 -19.17 -1.54
C ASP A 58 -4.62 -20.64 -2.00
N GLU A 59 -4.06 -20.91 -3.17
CA GLU A 59 -3.82 -22.27 -3.69
C GLU A 59 -2.95 -23.10 -2.73
N ALA A 60 -1.86 -22.54 -2.21
CA ALA A 60 -0.99 -23.22 -1.25
C ALA A 60 -1.72 -23.57 0.07
N LYS A 61 -2.61 -22.69 0.54
CA LYS A 61 -3.42 -22.98 1.73
C LYS A 61 -4.41 -24.12 1.49
N MET A 62 -5.05 -24.17 0.33
CA MET A 62 -6.01 -25.22 -0.02
C MET A 62 -5.37 -26.60 -0.13
N ASN A 63 -4.16 -26.67 -0.70
CA ASN A 63 -3.40 -27.92 -0.83
C ASN A 63 -2.92 -28.45 0.52
N ASN A 64 -2.53 -27.55 1.43
CA ASN A 64 -2.17 -27.93 2.80
C ASN A 64 -3.39 -28.46 3.56
N PHE A 65 -4.58 -27.86 3.38
CA PHE A 65 -5.81 -28.36 4.00
C PHE A 65 -6.13 -29.82 3.60
N HIS A 66 -6.01 -30.15 2.30
CA HIS A 66 -6.22 -31.52 1.81
C HIS A 66 -5.15 -32.52 2.25
N SER A 67 -3.99 -32.06 2.72
CA SER A 67 -2.92 -32.95 3.23
C SER A 67 -3.02 -33.22 4.73
N THR A 68 -3.79 -32.43 5.48
CA THR A 68 -4.01 -32.62 6.93
C THR A 68 -5.20 -33.49 7.28
N GLU A 69 -6.06 -33.82 6.31
CA GLU A 69 -7.24 -34.70 6.49
C GLU A 69 -7.02 -36.13 5.95
N MET A 70 -5.79 -36.49 5.55
CA MET A 70 -5.40 -37.85 5.16
C MET A 70 -4.50 -38.51 6.20
#